data_AF-A0A534P934-F1
#
_entry.id   AF-A0A534P934-F1
#
_cell.length_a   1.000
_cell.length_b   1.000
_cell.length_c   1.000
_cell.angle_alpha   90.00
_cell.angle_beta   90.00
_cell.angle_gamma   90.00
#
_symmetry.space_group_name_H-M   'P 1'
#
loop_
_entity.id
_entity.type
_entity.pdbx_description
1 polymer ?
#
loop_
_entity_poly.entity_id
_entity_poly.type
_entity_poly.pdbx_seq_one_letter_code
_entity_poly.pdbx_strand_id
1 'polypeptide(L)'
;WWIRAFIQNYILKSWSLVKLGTTQAQRKLFFSLARTRRELEKFDGTDNTASDEKAIAKKLRVKPGEVLEMQQRMEGRDLSLDAPMGEDGGSSHVDFVMDGADLPDAELAEQEERHIVQERVMEALGRLDPRERYIIEMRVMQDKPMTLKELGEHFGFSRERARQLEIRAKAKLETELGALMQDLFPGEDRREQAAEVG
;
A
#
# COMPACT_ATOMS: atom_id res chain seq x y z
N TRP A 1 -12.66 -13.02 45.44
CA TRP A 1 -12.39 -11.78 44.66
C TRP A 1 -11.35 -12.02 43.56
N TRP A 2 -10.16 -12.53 43.89
CA TRP A 2 -9.07 -12.80 42.93
C TRP A 2 -9.42 -13.81 41.81
N ILE A 3 -10.06 -14.94 42.14
CA ILE A 3 -10.40 -15.98 41.15
C ILE A 3 -11.22 -15.42 39.99
N ARG A 4 -12.26 -14.62 40.29
CA ARG A 4 -13.10 -14.00 39.27
C ARG A 4 -12.32 -13.04 38.37
N ALA A 5 -11.41 -12.25 38.94
CA ALA A 5 -10.57 -11.33 38.18
C ALA A 5 -9.59 -12.07 37.26
N PHE A 6 -9.00 -13.19 37.72
CA PHE A 6 -8.15 -14.04 36.88
C PHE A 6 -8.92 -14.66 35.72
N ILE A 7 -10.12 -15.20 35.97
CA ILE A 7 -10.97 -15.76 34.92
C ILE A 7 -11.33 -14.69 33.88
N GLN A 8 -11.75 -13.50 34.33
CA GLN A 8 -12.08 -12.39 33.41
C GLN A 8 -10.86 -11.94 32.60
N ASN A 9 -9.67 -11.90 33.22
CA ASN A 9 -8.44 -11.55 32.52
C ASN A 9 -8.04 -12.62 31.50
N TYR A 10 -8.21 -13.89 31.84
CA TYR A 10 -7.95 -15.02 30.94
C TYR A 10 -8.87 -14.96 29.71
N ILE A 11 -10.18 -14.83 29.93
CA ILE A 11 -11.17 -14.72 28.85
C ILE A 11 -10.80 -13.57 27.89
N LEU A 12 -10.48 -12.39 28.42
CA LEU A 12 -10.06 -11.25 27.59
C LEU A 12 -8.79 -11.52 26.77
N LYS A 13 -7.86 -12.32 27.28
CA LYS A 13 -6.59 -12.64 26.61
C LYS A 13 -6.69 -13.80 25.63
N SER A 14 -7.63 -14.73 25.84
CA SER A 14 -7.79 -15.95 25.04
C SER A 14 -8.91 -15.86 24.02
N TRP A 15 -9.60 -14.72 23.92
CA TRP A 15 -10.79 -14.59 23.09
C TRP A 15 -10.48 -14.38 21.59
N SER A 16 -9.33 -13.80 21.25
CA SER A 16 -8.83 -13.75 19.86
C SER A 16 -7.32 -14.00 19.82
N LEU A 17 -6.86 -14.60 18.72
CA LEU A 17 -5.46 -14.79 18.35
C LEU A 17 -4.74 -13.44 18.21
N VAL A 18 -5.42 -12.39 17.75
CA VAL A 18 -4.87 -11.04 17.62
C VAL A 18 -4.94 -10.32 18.98
N LYS A 19 -3.78 -10.22 19.62
CA LYS A 19 -3.62 -9.51 20.89
C LYS A 19 -3.47 -8.01 20.66
N LEU A 20 -4.37 -7.23 21.24
CA LEU A 20 -4.30 -5.77 21.29
C LEU A 20 -4.33 -5.31 22.75
N GLY A 21 -3.66 -4.21 23.06
CA GLY A 21 -3.64 -3.63 24.41
C GLY A 21 -5.05 -3.26 24.85
N THR A 22 -5.54 -3.84 25.96
CA THR A 22 -6.89 -3.56 26.47
C THR A 22 -6.89 -2.36 27.42
N THR A 23 -7.62 -1.29 27.10
CA THR A 23 -7.89 -0.19 28.04
C THR A 23 -9.00 -0.56 29.04
N GLN A 24 -9.16 0.20 30.12
CA GLN A 24 -10.25 -0.01 31.08
C GLN A 24 -11.64 0.14 30.44
N ALA A 25 -11.78 1.09 29.50
CA ALA A 25 -12.99 1.31 28.72
C ALA A 25 -13.34 0.09 27.85
N GLN A 26 -12.34 -0.48 27.16
CA GLN A 26 -12.51 -1.68 26.33
C GLN A 26 -12.89 -2.92 27.16
N ARG A 27 -12.32 -3.10 28.36
CA ARG A 27 -12.72 -4.19 29.27
C ARG A 27 -14.18 -4.09 29.68
N LYS A 28 -14.63 -2.87 29.99
CA LYS A 28 -16.03 -2.61 30.32
C LYS A 28 -16.92 -2.91 29.11
N LEU A 29 -16.54 -2.44 27.93
CA LEU A 29 -17.29 -2.70 26.69
C LEU A 29 -17.39 -4.19 26.40
N PHE A 30 -16.30 -4.94 26.44
CA PHE A 30 -16.30 -6.39 26.17
C PHE A 30 -17.34 -7.18 26.99
N PHE A 31 -17.48 -6.89 28.29
CA PHE A 31 -18.44 -7.59 29.15
C PHE A 31 -19.86 -6.99 29.14
N SER A 32 -20.02 -5.71 28.80
CA SER A 32 -21.30 -5.01 28.95
C SER A 32 -21.98 -4.64 27.62
N LEU A 33 -21.28 -4.71 26.49
CA LEU A 33 -21.79 -4.32 25.17
C LEU A 33 -23.01 -5.16 24.77
N ALA A 34 -22.88 -6.48 24.76
CA ALA A 34 -23.96 -7.39 24.37
C ALA A 34 -25.20 -7.25 25.27
N ARG A 35 -25.01 -7.01 26.57
CA ARG A 35 -26.12 -6.77 27.51
C ARG A 35 -26.81 -5.43 27.23
N THR A 36 -26.02 -4.38 27.04
CA THR A 36 -26.54 -3.02 26.81
C THR A 36 -27.29 -2.92 25.49
N ARG A 37 -26.80 -3.59 24.44
CA ARG A 37 -27.45 -3.70 23.14
C ARG A 37 -28.82 -4.38 23.24
N ARG A 38 -28.88 -5.56 23.86
CA ARG A 38 -30.16 -6.27 24.11
C ARG A 38 -31.15 -5.48 24.96
N GLU A 39 -30.67 -4.63 25.86
CA GLU A 39 -31.54 -3.74 26.63
C GLU A 39 -32.13 -2.66 25.73
N LEU A 40 -31.34 -2.06 24.83
CA LEU A 40 -31.81 -1.01 23.90
C LEU A 40 -32.75 -1.57 22.81
N GLU A 41 -32.43 -2.73 22.23
CA GLU A 41 -33.27 -3.43 21.23
C GLU A 41 -34.69 -3.70 21.76
N LYS A 42 -34.83 -3.93 23.08
CA LYS A 42 -36.13 -4.13 23.73
C LYS A 42 -36.94 -2.85 23.91
N PHE A 43 -36.30 -1.69 23.99
CA PHE A 43 -36.96 -0.40 24.22
C PHE A 43 -37.32 0.30 22.91
N ASP A 44 -36.46 0.24 21.88
CA ASP A 44 -36.64 1.04 20.67
C ASP A 44 -37.37 0.32 19.53
N GLY A 45 -37.53 -1.00 19.57
CA GLY A 45 -38.35 -1.77 18.61
C GLY A 45 -38.00 -1.60 17.12
N THR A 46 -36.91 -0.88 16.81
CA THR A 46 -36.49 -0.47 15.48
C THR A 46 -35.00 -0.73 15.34
N ASP A 47 -34.61 -1.40 14.26
CA ASP A 47 -33.24 -1.83 13.98
C ASP A 47 -32.39 -0.65 13.46
N ASN A 48 -32.07 0.30 14.35
CA ASN A 48 -31.35 1.52 13.98
C ASN A 48 -29.95 1.55 14.61
N THR A 49 -29.05 0.75 14.03
CA THR A 49 -27.69 0.46 14.52
C THR A 49 -26.87 1.71 14.89
N ALA A 50 -26.99 2.79 14.11
CA ALA A 50 -26.24 4.03 14.35
C ALA A 50 -26.77 4.86 15.54
N SER A 51 -28.06 4.72 15.88
CA SER A 51 -28.66 5.34 17.07
C SER A 51 -28.22 4.58 18.33
N ASP A 52 -28.19 3.25 18.23
CA ASP A 52 -27.82 2.35 19.32
C ASP A 52 -26.36 2.56 19.76
N GLU A 53 -25.42 2.73 18.82
CA GLU A 53 -24.00 2.98 19.15
C GLU A 53 -23.81 4.23 20.02
N LYS A 54 -24.51 5.32 19.68
CA LYS A 54 -24.44 6.58 20.46
C LYS A 54 -25.10 6.43 21.83
N ALA A 55 -26.22 5.70 21.90
CA ALA A 55 -26.90 5.41 23.16
C ALA A 55 -26.04 4.52 24.09
N ILE A 56 -25.41 3.49 23.54
CA ILE A 56 -24.46 2.60 24.23
C ILE A 56 -23.25 3.41 24.73
N ALA A 57 -22.66 4.24 23.87
CA ALA A 57 -21.54 5.09 24.22
C ALA A 57 -21.85 6.01 25.41
N LYS A 58 -23.03 6.66 25.38
CA LYS A 58 -23.52 7.53 26.45
C LYS A 58 -23.76 6.76 27.76
N LYS A 59 -24.35 5.57 27.69
CA LYS A 59 -24.64 4.73 28.87
C LYS A 59 -23.37 4.15 29.50
N LEU A 60 -22.39 3.77 28.67
CA LEU A 60 -21.14 3.18 29.13
C LEU A 60 -20.03 4.21 29.41
N ARG A 61 -20.25 5.49 29.06
CA ARG A 61 -19.30 6.61 29.19
C ARG A 61 -17.99 6.36 28.43
N VAL A 62 -18.13 5.97 27.17
CA VAL A 62 -17.03 5.71 26.22
C VAL A 62 -17.25 6.52 24.95
N LYS A 63 -16.24 6.60 24.08
CA LYS A 63 -16.42 7.25 22.78
C LYS A 63 -17.22 6.35 21.83
N PRO A 64 -18.09 6.89 20.96
CA PRO A 64 -18.79 6.08 19.96
C PRO A 64 -17.85 5.25 19.07
N GLY A 65 -16.69 5.81 18.70
CA GLY A 65 -15.67 5.07 17.94
C GLY A 65 -15.13 3.83 18.68
N GLU A 66 -15.00 3.86 20.01
CA GLU A 66 -14.59 2.69 20.80
C GLU A 66 -15.67 1.62 20.85
N VAL A 67 -16.95 2.01 20.75
CA VAL A 67 -18.09 1.07 20.65
C VAL A 67 -18.08 0.37 19.31
N LEU A 68 -17.92 1.12 18.21
CA LEU A 68 -17.87 0.58 16.86
C LEU A 68 -16.68 -0.37 16.68
N GLU A 69 -15.48 0.03 17.11
CA GLU A 69 -14.28 -0.82 17.08
C GLU A 69 -14.49 -2.11 17.88
N MET A 70 -15.09 -2.01 19.08
CA MET A 70 -15.39 -3.19 19.90
C MET A 70 -16.45 -4.08 19.26
N GLN A 71 -17.46 -3.51 18.61
CA GLN A 71 -18.52 -4.26 17.95
C GLN A 71 -17.97 -5.04 16.74
N GLN A 72 -17.25 -4.36 15.85
CA GLN A 72 -16.59 -5.00 14.70
C GLN A 72 -15.68 -6.12 15.15
N ARG A 73 -14.93 -5.89 16.24
CA ARG A 73 -14.11 -6.92 16.85
C ARG A 73 -14.97 -8.11 17.29
N MET A 74 -16.01 -7.89 18.11
CA MET A 74 -16.87 -8.96 18.63
C MET A 74 -17.62 -9.75 17.55
N GLU A 75 -17.88 -9.15 16.39
CA GLU A 75 -18.48 -9.80 15.23
C GLU A 75 -17.46 -10.65 14.46
N GLY A 76 -16.21 -10.18 14.33
CA GLY A 76 -15.11 -10.90 13.69
C GLY A 76 -14.40 -11.90 14.62
N ARG A 77 -15.03 -13.05 14.88
CA ARG A 77 -14.35 -14.15 15.56
C ARG A 77 -13.27 -14.76 14.66
N ASP A 78 -12.14 -15.19 15.25
CA ASP A 78 -11.14 -15.96 14.52
C ASP A 78 -11.78 -17.21 13.90
N LEU A 79 -11.59 -17.36 12.59
CA LEU A 79 -12.10 -18.47 11.80
C LEU A 79 -10.93 -19.40 11.43
N SER A 80 -11.13 -20.70 11.58
CA SER A 80 -10.17 -21.67 11.08
C SER A 80 -10.23 -21.68 9.56
N LEU A 81 -9.08 -21.54 8.91
CA LEU A 81 -9.00 -21.61 7.45
C LEU A 81 -9.29 -23.02 6.91
N ASP A 82 -9.05 -24.04 7.73
CA ASP A 82 -9.35 -25.44 7.42
C ASP A 82 -10.81 -25.83 7.71
N ALA A 83 -11.62 -24.90 8.23
CA ALA A 83 -13.03 -25.20 8.47
C ALA A 83 -13.74 -25.50 7.14
N PRO A 84 -14.52 -26.59 7.06
CA PRO A 84 -15.20 -26.96 5.84
C PRO A 84 -16.23 -25.91 5.46
N MET A 85 -16.28 -25.58 4.16
CA MET A 85 -17.28 -24.72 3.56
C MET A 85 -18.35 -25.57 2.86
N GLY A 86 -19.63 -25.22 3.08
CA GLY A 86 -20.77 -25.94 2.51
C GLY A 86 -21.09 -27.27 3.19
N GLU A 87 -22.19 -27.91 2.79
CA GLU A 87 -22.64 -29.19 3.38
C GLU A 87 -21.79 -30.38 2.92
N ASP A 88 -21.16 -30.29 1.75
CA ASP A 88 -20.40 -31.38 1.14
C ASP A 88 -18.96 -31.51 1.70
N GLY A 89 -18.48 -30.50 2.45
CA GLY A 89 -17.17 -30.52 3.12
C GLY A 89 -15.95 -30.65 2.21
N GLY A 90 -16.13 -30.48 0.89
CA GLY A 90 -15.07 -30.67 -0.10
C GLY A 90 -14.12 -29.48 -0.28
N SER A 91 -14.48 -28.31 0.23
CA SER A 91 -13.65 -27.11 0.19
C SER A 91 -13.54 -26.48 1.57
N SER A 92 -12.45 -25.76 1.79
CA SER A 92 -12.14 -25.03 3.02
C SER A 92 -11.92 -23.55 2.71
N HIS A 93 -11.87 -22.70 3.73
CA HIS A 93 -11.65 -21.27 3.51
C HIS A 93 -10.29 -20.98 2.87
N VAL A 94 -9.27 -21.80 3.12
CA VAL A 94 -7.93 -21.62 2.53
C VAL A 94 -7.95 -21.74 1.01
N ASP A 95 -8.83 -22.58 0.45
CA ASP A 95 -8.92 -22.82 -0.99
C ASP A 95 -9.39 -21.59 -1.79
N PHE A 96 -9.99 -20.62 -1.11
CA PHE A 96 -10.47 -19.37 -1.71
C PHE A 96 -9.58 -18.17 -1.39
N VAL A 97 -8.53 -18.34 -0.59
CA VAL A 97 -7.56 -17.28 -0.35
C VAL A 97 -6.71 -17.13 -1.60
N MET A 98 -6.89 -16.03 -2.32
CA MET A 98 -6.04 -15.69 -3.45
C MET A 98 -4.64 -15.33 -2.95
N ASP A 99 -3.63 -15.85 -3.64
CA ASP A 99 -2.27 -15.34 -3.48
C ASP A 99 -2.23 -13.88 -3.95
N GLY A 100 -1.53 -13.04 -3.20
CA GLY A 100 -1.32 -11.64 -3.54
C GLY A 100 -0.20 -11.43 -4.56
N ALA A 101 0.44 -12.52 -4.99
CA ALA A 101 1.43 -12.50 -6.07
C ALA A 101 0.80 -12.08 -7.39
N ASP A 102 1.56 -11.36 -8.19
CA ASP A 102 1.17 -11.04 -9.56
C ASP A 102 1.02 -12.33 -10.39
N LEU A 103 0.15 -12.27 -11.39
CA LEU A 103 0.01 -13.36 -12.34
C LEU A 103 1.35 -13.56 -13.08
N PRO A 104 1.76 -14.80 -13.40
CA PRO A 104 3.01 -15.06 -14.12
C PRO A 104 3.13 -14.27 -15.43
N ASP A 105 2.00 -14.09 -16.13
CA ASP A 105 1.94 -13.31 -17.36
C ASP A 105 2.21 -11.81 -17.12
N ALA A 106 1.75 -11.28 -15.99
CA ALA A 106 1.99 -9.89 -15.60
C ALA A 106 3.45 -9.69 -15.18
N GLU A 107 4.02 -10.63 -14.44
CA GLU A 107 5.44 -10.61 -14.08
C GLU A 107 6.34 -10.68 -15.33
N LEU A 108 6.02 -11.56 -16.28
CA LEU A 108 6.76 -11.67 -17.55
C LEU A 108 6.65 -10.39 -18.38
N ALA A 109 5.45 -9.82 -18.50
CA ALA A 109 5.24 -8.57 -19.22
C ALA A 109 6.07 -7.42 -18.63
N GLU A 110 6.10 -7.30 -17.29
CA GLU A 110 6.90 -6.29 -16.60
C GLU A 110 8.41 -6.53 -16.80
N GLN A 111 8.86 -7.78 -16.81
CA GLN A 111 10.25 -8.13 -17.12
C GLN A 111 10.63 -7.75 -18.56
N GLU A 112 9.78 -8.08 -19.54
CA GLU A 112 10.00 -7.71 -20.94
C GLU A 112 10.00 -6.19 -21.13
N GLU A 113 9.04 -5.48 -20.53
CA GLU A 113 8.98 -4.02 -20.59
C GLU A 113 10.26 -3.39 -20.03
N ARG A 114 10.71 -3.83 -18.84
CA ARG A 114 11.98 -3.36 -18.26
C ARG A 114 13.17 -3.64 -19.17
N HIS A 115 13.23 -4.82 -19.77
CA HIS A 115 14.32 -5.19 -20.68
C HIS A 115 14.35 -4.27 -21.89
N ILE A 116 13.19 -4.03 -22.51
CA ILE A 116 13.07 -3.15 -23.66
C ILE A 116 13.46 -1.70 -23.30
N VAL A 117 12.94 -1.18 -22.17
CA VAL A 117 13.31 0.16 -21.69
C VAL A 117 14.82 0.25 -21.45
N GLN A 118 15.42 -0.76 -20.83
CA GLN A 118 16.86 -0.80 -20.58
C GLN A 118 17.67 -0.77 -21.89
N GLU A 119 17.29 -1.57 -22.89
CA GLU A 119 17.94 -1.57 -24.21
C GLU A 119 17.88 -0.19 -24.87
N ARG A 120 16.72 0.48 -24.82
CA ARG A 120 16.54 1.81 -25.41
C ARG A 120 17.32 2.88 -24.67
N VAL A 121 17.37 2.83 -23.35
CA VAL A 121 18.22 3.74 -22.56
C VAL A 121 19.69 3.56 -22.93
N MET A 122 20.15 2.31 -23.09
CA MET A 122 21.52 2.02 -23.51
C MET A 122 21.81 2.51 -24.94
N GLU A 123 20.85 2.37 -25.85
CA GLU A 123 20.94 2.92 -27.21
C GLU A 123 21.01 4.45 -27.21
N ALA A 124 20.13 5.11 -26.47
CA ALA A 124 20.11 6.56 -26.34
C ALA A 124 21.44 7.06 -25.76
N LEU A 125 21.95 6.43 -24.69
CA LEU A 125 23.28 6.68 -24.14
C LEU A 125 24.39 6.50 -25.18
N GLY A 126 24.23 5.57 -26.13
CA GLY A 126 25.10 5.32 -27.28
C GLY A 126 25.30 6.50 -28.21
N ARG A 127 24.29 7.37 -28.31
CA ARG A 127 24.28 8.52 -29.22
C ARG A 127 24.87 9.78 -28.58
N LEU A 128 25.10 9.78 -27.26
CA LEU A 128 25.78 10.88 -26.57
C LEU A 128 27.30 10.86 -26.80
N ASP A 129 27.91 12.05 -26.74
CA ASP A 129 29.36 12.17 -26.73
C ASP A 129 29.94 11.45 -25.49
N PRO A 130 31.14 10.82 -25.55
CA PRO A 130 31.71 10.10 -24.41
C PRO A 130 31.79 10.94 -23.12
N ARG A 131 32.00 12.26 -23.23
CA ARG A 131 32.02 13.16 -22.06
C ARG A 131 30.62 13.43 -21.52
N GLU A 132 29.64 13.59 -22.40
CA GLU A 132 28.23 13.78 -22.03
C GLU A 132 27.66 12.52 -21.37
N ARG A 133 27.94 11.34 -21.95
CA ARG A 133 27.58 10.03 -21.38
C ARG A 133 28.13 9.87 -19.96
N TYR A 134 29.43 10.12 -19.75
CA TYR A 134 30.04 9.98 -18.42
C TYR A 134 29.39 10.90 -17.38
N ILE A 135 29.02 12.13 -17.76
CA ILE A 135 28.31 13.06 -16.87
C ILE A 135 26.94 12.51 -16.47
N ILE A 136 26.19 11.92 -17.42
CA ILE A 136 24.88 11.31 -17.15
C ILE A 136 25.02 10.07 -16.27
N GLU A 137 25.94 9.16 -16.58
CA GLU A 137 26.18 7.95 -15.80
C GLU A 137 26.52 8.29 -14.33
N MET A 138 27.45 9.22 -14.11
CA MET A 138 27.94 9.56 -12.77
C MET A 138 26.99 10.43 -11.94
N ARG A 139 25.98 11.07 -12.55
CA ARG A 139 25.07 11.99 -11.83
C ARG A 139 23.60 11.63 -11.85
N VAL A 140 23.16 10.90 -12.86
CA VAL A 140 21.75 10.54 -13.03
C VAL A 140 21.54 9.07 -12.69
N MET A 141 22.48 8.19 -13.05
CA MET A 141 22.30 6.75 -12.94
C MET A 141 22.92 6.12 -11.69
N GLN A 142 23.75 6.84 -10.94
CA GLN A 142 24.32 6.34 -9.68
C GLN A 142 23.48 6.73 -8.47
N ASP A 143 23.37 5.81 -7.51
CA ASP A 143 22.74 6.04 -6.21
C ASP A 143 23.38 7.21 -5.43
N LYS A 144 24.69 7.41 -5.64
CA LYS A 144 25.48 8.49 -5.05
C LYS A 144 26.02 9.38 -6.16
N PRO A 145 25.29 10.43 -6.56
CA PRO A 145 25.67 11.25 -7.69
C PRO A 145 26.91 12.10 -7.39
N MET A 146 27.85 12.13 -8.33
CA MET A 146 29.04 12.98 -8.27
C MET A 146 28.66 14.47 -8.36
N THR A 147 29.40 15.35 -7.68
CA THR A 147 29.15 16.79 -7.74
C THR A 147 29.70 17.40 -9.04
N LEU A 148 29.13 18.53 -9.46
CA LEU A 148 29.66 19.31 -10.60
C LEU A 148 31.12 19.72 -10.45
N LYS A 149 31.57 19.92 -9.21
CA LYS A 149 32.95 20.30 -8.91
C LYS A 149 33.89 19.14 -9.20
N GLU A 150 33.58 17.95 -8.69
CA GLU A 150 34.39 16.75 -8.88
C GLU A 150 34.44 16.35 -10.37
N LEU A 151 33.33 16.49 -11.11
CA LEU A 151 33.32 16.30 -12.57
C LEU A 151 34.19 17.30 -13.33
N GLY A 152 34.14 18.57 -12.90
CA GLY A 152 35.01 19.62 -13.44
C GLY A 152 36.48 19.29 -13.21
N GLU A 153 36.83 18.83 -12.01
CA GLU A 153 38.18 18.38 -11.66
C GLU A 153 38.62 17.15 -12.48
N HIS A 154 37.73 16.18 -12.69
CA HIS A 154 38.02 14.98 -13.49
C HIS A 154 38.37 15.29 -14.96
N PHE A 155 37.66 16.23 -15.59
CA PHE A 155 37.88 16.60 -17.01
C PHE A 155 38.73 17.87 -17.22
N GLY A 156 39.16 18.53 -16.14
CA GLY A 156 39.93 19.77 -16.22
C GLY A 156 39.13 20.99 -16.70
N PHE A 157 37.82 21.03 -16.45
CA PHE A 157 36.95 22.14 -16.82
C PHE A 157 36.34 22.84 -15.59
N SER A 158 35.85 24.08 -15.78
CA SER A 158 35.16 24.80 -14.70
C SER A 158 33.83 24.13 -14.32
N ARG A 159 33.38 24.38 -13.09
CA ARG A 159 32.07 23.91 -12.59
C ARG A 159 30.92 24.31 -13.52
N GLU A 160 30.99 25.51 -14.08
CA GLU A 160 29.96 26.02 -15.00
C GLU A 160 29.98 25.27 -16.34
N ARG A 161 31.16 24.90 -16.83
CA ARG A 161 31.27 24.09 -18.04
C ARG A 161 30.68 22.69 -17.84
N ALA A 162 30.90 22.07 -16.68
CA ALA A 162 30.28 20.80 -16.32
C ALA A 162 28.74 20.91 -16.28
N ARG A 163 28.20 22.01 -15.75
CA ARG A 163 26.75 22.29 -15.75
C ARG A 163 26.19 22.41 -17.16
N GLN A 164 26.87 23.15 -18.04
CA GLN A 164 26.45 23.30 -19.44
C GLN A 164 26.40 21.96 -20.18
N LEU A 165 27.42 21.12 -19.97
CA LEU A 165 27.48 19.78 -20.56
C LEU A 165 26.36 18.88 -20.03
N GLU A 166 26.05 18.93 -18.73
CA GLU A 166 24.93 18.18 -18.15
C GLU A 166 23.59 18.60 -18.76
N ILE A 167 23.31 19.91 -18.85
CA ILE A 167 22.06 20.41 -19.44
C ILE A 167 21.92 19.98 -20.89
N ARG A 168 23.01 20.09 -21.67
CA ARG A 168 23.03 19.65 -23.06
C ARG A 168 22.82 18.14 -23.19
N ALA A 169 23.48 17.35 -22.34
CA ALA A 169 23.37 15.90 -22.33
C ALA A 169 21.94 15.46 -21.99
N LYS A 170 21.31 16.09 -20.98
CA LYS A 170 19.91 15.83 -20.61
C LYS A 170 18.94 16.16 -21.75
N ALA A 171 19.09 17.32 -22.38
CA ALA A 171 18.25 17.72 -23.51
C ALA A 171 18.39 16.76 -24.70
N LYS A 172 19.61 16.31 -25.01
CA LYS A 172 19.83 15.28 -26.05
C LYS A 172 19.18 13.95 -25.67
N LEU A 173 19.40 13.49 -24.44
CA LEU A 173 18.85 12.23 -23.96
C LEU A 173 17.31 12.24 -23.99
N GLU A 174 16.68 13.35 -23.62
CA GLU A 174 15.22 13.54 -23.70
C GLU A 174 14.71 13.43 -25.14
N THR A 175 15.37 14.08 -26.10
CA THR A 175 15.00 13.98 -27.52
C THR A 175 15.18 12.55 -28.06
N GLU A 176 16.29 11.89 -27.73
CA GLU A 176 16.56 10.52 -28.19
C GLU A 176 15.59 9.52 -27.57
N LEU A 177 15.31 9.64 -26.27
CA LEU A 177 14.34 8.79 -25.58
C LEU A 177 12.92 9.05 -26.09
N GLY A 178 12.53 10.30 -26.32
CA GLY A 178 11.22 10.63 -26.88
C GLY A 178 10.97 9.99 -28.24
N ALA A 179 11.97 10.04 -29.14
CA ALA A 179 11.90 9.35 -30.43
C ALA A 179 11.79 7.82 -30.28
N LEU A 180 12.58 7.23 -29.38
CA LEU A 180 12.57 5.78 -29.12
C LEU A 180 11.29 5.30 -28.41
N MET A 181 10.66 6.15 -27.58
CA MET A 181 9.40 5.85 -26.89
C MET A 181 8.21 5.87 -27.85
N GLN A 182 8.19 6.77 -28.84
CA GLN A 182 7.16 6.81 -29.88
C GLN A 182 7.11 5.51 -30.71
N ASP A 183 8.27 4.89 -30.95
CA ASP A 183 8.37 3.60 -31.64
C ASP A 183 7.83 2.43 -30.80
N LEU A 184 7.89 2.55 -29.47
CA LEU A 184 7.48 1.51 -28.51
C LEU A 184 6.00 1.56 -28.15
N PHE A 185 5.46 2.76 -28.02
CA PHE A 185 4.06 2.99 -27.70
C PHE A 185 3.37 3.83 -28.78
N PRO A 186 3.23 3.32 -30.03
CA PRO A 186 2.67 4.08 -31.17
C PRO A 186 1.17 4.44 -31.02
N GLY A 187 0.57 4.19 -29.85
CA GLY A 187 -0.85 4.39 -29.56
C GLY A 187 -1.18 5.18 -28.29
N GLU A 188 -0.22 5.49 -27.41
CA GLU A 188 -0.52 6.17 -26.14
C GLU A 188 -0.67 7.69 -26.25
N ASP A 189 0.03 8.34 -27.18
CA ASP A 189 -0.17 9.76 -27.49
C ASP A 189 -1.62 10.11 -27.88
N ARG A 190 -2.37 9.12 -28.43
CA ARG A 190 -3.80 9.29 -28.76
C ARG A 190 -4.73 9.20 -27.55
N ARG A 191 -4.30 8.55 -26.46
CA ARG A 191 -5.11 8.42 -25.23
C ARG A 191 -4.98 9.66 -24.35
N GLU A 192 -3.78 10.23 -24.25
CA GLU A 192 -3.58 11.50 -23.52
C GLU A 192 -4.25 12.68 -24.25
N GLN A 193 -4.14 12.77 -25.58
CA GLN A 193 -4.83 13.81 -26.37
C GLN A 193 -6.36 13.68 -26.35
N ALA A 194 -6.92 12.49 -26.11
CA ALA A 194 -8.36 12.29 -25.97
C ALA A 194 -8.86 12.62 -24.55
N ALA A 195 -8.00 12.53 -23.53
CA ALA A 195 -8.35 12.84 -22.14
C ALA A 195 -8.40 14.35 -21.84
N GLU A 196 -7.70 15.19 -22.63
CA GLU A 196 -7.75 16.65 -22.48
C GLU A 196 -8.92 17.33 -23.23
N VAL A 197 -9.69 16.58 -24.03
CA VAL A 197 -10.77 17.12 -24.90
C VAL A 197 -12.18 16.66 -24.44
N GLY A 198 -12.28 15.93 -23.33
CA GLY A 198 -13.57 15.51 -22.72
C GLY A 198 -13.90 16.26 -21.44
#